data_AF-A0A2D4TXE7-F1
#
_entry.id   AF-A0A2D4TXE7-F1
#
_cell.length_a   1.000
_cell.length_b   1.000
_cell.length_c   1.000
_cell.angle_alpha   90.00
_cell.angle_beta   90.00
_cell.angle_gamma   90.00
#
_symmetry.space_group_name_H-M   'P 1'
#
loop_
_entity.id
_entity.type
_entity.pdbx_description
1 polymer ?
#
loop_
_entity_poly.entity_id
_entity_poly.type
_entity_poly.pdbx_seq_one_letter_code
_entity_poly.pdbx_strand_id
1 'polypeptide(L)'
;MVELDGWEYHAPTIEDDVDTRVRIIRSGQAEVWTLTWDDFEDEAGPCANPFISGVPQPVLEGRLAQLLSDSRFPTLHPLSTAIDCLRRGRSMDALISRLRSTHWEPAKAAVLFGRVAIGATGTDFTSLVTTDLNEDARLYLEEAALHGRLDDGGLSAILGLPSGSPIEIVEKTSEARFVLRADISTARSERASDLASKGVWRGFWRCLNLLQELHGLHVSLPGLDTLDAGVVRDDRSAEIILSDIEWQEIQSLVDEDMAEIVVAIHQAGLPLPDMIGEDMMAGDSVIGTVEIGWRASRFAIALEPLELSGWLIEEAVSPNSSQFSEFLRRVVRAVSGGST
;
A
#
# COMPACT_ATOMS: atom_id res chain seq x y z
N MET A 1 2.91 2.86 -8.83
CA MET A 1 3.43 1.49 -8.94
C MET A 1 2.33 0.57 -9.44
N VAL A 2 2.66 -0.43 -10.27
CA VAL A 2 1.71 -1.44 -10.73
C VAL A 2 2.24 -2.81 -10.34
N GLU A 3 1.42 -3.58 -9.62
CA GLU A 3 1.69 -4.96 -9.18
C GLU A 3 0.87 -5.93 -10.04
N LEU A 4 1.45 -7.07 -10.39
CA LEU A 4 0.83 -8.10 -11.22
C LEU A 4 0.72 -9.41 -10.43
N ASP A 5 -0.48 -9.71 -9.91
CA ASP A 5 -0.66 -10.79 -8.96
C ASP A 5 -1.31 -12.02 -9.59
N GLY A 6 -0.68 -13.18 -9.33
CA GLY A 6 -1.29 -14.49 -9.52
C GLY A 6 -1.84 -15.05 -8.21
N TRP A 7 -3.10 -15.49 -8.20
CA TRP A 7 -3.76 -16.06 -7.02
C TRP A 7 -2.94 -17.19 -6.40
N GLU A 8 -2.39 -18.08 -7.22
CA GLU A 8 -1.64 -19.26 -6.79
C GLU A 8 -0.39 -18.91 -5.97
N TYR A 9 0.18 -17.72 -6.19
CA TYR A 9 1.41 -17.25 -5.55
C TYR A 9 1.14 -16.34 -4.35
N HIS A 10 0.12 -15.48 -4.43
CA HIS A 10 -0.17 -14.47 -3.41
C HIS A 10 -1.20 -14.92 -2.37
N ALA A 11 -2.03 -15.93 -2.66
CA ALA A 11 -3.02 -16.42 -1.71
C ALA A 11 -2.43 -16.78 -0.32
N PRO A 12 -1.24 -17.42 -0.22
CA PRO A 12 -0.63 -17.73 1.08
C PRO A 12 -0.13 -16.50 1.86
N THR A 13 0.09 -15.36 1.20
CA THR A 13 0.77 -14.16 1.75
C THR A 13 -0.10 -12.89 1.71
N ILE A 14 -1.42 -13.03 1.49
CA ILE A 14 -2.35 -11.89 1.34
C ILE A 14 -2.15 -10.84 2.43
N GLU A 15 -2.01 -11.25 3.68
CA GLU A 15 -1.84 -10.35 4.82
C GLU A 15 -0.56 -9.49 4.69
N ASP A 16 0.54 -10.12 4.26
CA ASP A 16 1.83 -9.45 4.09
C ASP A 16 1.78 -8.47 2.89
N ASP A 17 1.12 -8.88 1.81
CA ASP A 17 0.88 -8.04 0.62
C ASP A 17 0.02 -6.82 0.97
N VAL A 18 -1.04 -7.02 1.76
CA VAL A 18 -1.94 -5.94 2.20
C VAL A 18 -1.22 -4.95 3.09
N ASP A 19 -0.50 -5.42 4.12
CA ASP A 19 0.23 -4.53 5.03
C ASP A 19 1.23 -3.66 4.26
N THR A 20 2.02 -4.28 3.39
CA THR A 20 3.01 -3.58 2.55
C THR A 20 2.34 -2.52 1.68
N ARG A 21 1.30 -2.89 0.92
CA ARG A 21 0.65 -1.97 -0.04
C ARG A 21 -0.11 -0.85 0.66
N VAL A 22 -0.80 -1.14 1.77
CA VAL A 22 -1.47 -0.11 2.57
C VAL A 22 -0.45 0.87 3.17
N ARG A 23 0.74 0.41 3.60
CA ARG A 23 1.80 1.31 4.08
C ARG A 23 2.30 2.23 2.97
N ILE A 24 2.53 1.71 1.76
CA ILE A 24 2.94 2.53 0.61
C ILE A 24 1.86 3.57 0.29
N ILE A 25 0.60 3.17 0.20
CA ILE A 25 -0.53 4.10 -0.02
C ILE A 25 -0.55 5.20 1.06
N ARG A 26 -0.40 4.83 2.33
CA ARG A 26 -0.42 5.77 3.47
C ARG A 26 0.78 6.71 3.52
N SER A 27 1.90 6.36 2.89
CA SER A 27 3.05 7.27 2.76
C SER A 27 2.73 8.50 1.91
N GLY A 28 1.71 8.42 1.03
CA GLY A 28 1.39 9.47 0.07
C GLY A 28 2.42 9.65 -1.05
N GLN A 29 3.47 8.83 -1.10
CA GLN A 29 4.56 8.96 -2.08
C GLN A 29 4.23 8.26 -3.40
N ALA A 30 3.39 7.23 -3.37
CA ALA A 30 3.00 6.47 -4.56
C ALA A 30 1.56 5.95 -4.48
N GLU A 31 0.87 5.98 -5.62
CA GLU A 31 -0.32 5.15 -5.84
C GLU A 31 0.12 3.71 -6.15
N VAL A 32 -0.60 2.75 -5.58
CA VAL A 32 -0.39 1.32 -5.84
C VAL A 32 -1.59 0.76 -6.56
N TRP A 33 -1.35 0.10 -7.70
CA TRP A 33 -2.39 -0.53 -8.50
C TRP A 33 -2.08 -2.02 -8.62
N THR A 34 -2.91 -2.86 -8.01
CA THR A 34 -2.82 -4.32 -8.11
C THR A 34 -3.71 -4.81 -9.24
N LEU A 35 -3.14 -5.46 -10.24
CA LEU A 35 -3.85 -6.12 -11.33
C LEU A 35 -3.65 -7.62 -11.22
N THR A 36 -4.70 -8.40 -11.49
CA THR A 36 -4.61 -9.86 -11.49
C THR A 36 -4.59 -10.40 -12.91
N TRP A 37 -4.18 -11.66 -13.12
CA TRP A 37 -4.21 -12.25 -14.47
C TRP A 37 -5.58 -12.14 -15.16
N ASP A 38 -6.65 -12.29 -14.38
CA ASP A 38 -8.02 -12.12 -14.85
C ASP A 38 -8.36 -10.70 -15.38
N ASP A 39 -7.58 -9.66 -15.04
CA ASP A 39 -7.77 -8.32 -15.59
C ASP A 39 -7.31 -8.20 -17.06
N PHE A 40 -6.53 -9.17 -17.55
CA PHE A 40 -6.00 -9.23 -18.90
C PHE A 40 -6.74 -10.20 -19.82
N GLU A 41 -7.69 -10.97 -19.29
CA GLU A 41 -8.49 -11.90 -20.09
C GLU A 41 -9.50 -11.15 -20.98
N ASP A 42 -9.78 -11.70 -22.17
CA ASP A 42 -10.70 -11.10 -23.14
C ASP A 42 -12.16 -11.10 -22.64
N GLU A 43 -12.55 -12.13 -21.89
CA GLU A 43 -13.84 -12.19 -21.21
C GLU A 43 -13.68 -11.72 -19.76
N ALA A 44 -14.19 -10.53 -19.45
CA ALA A 44 -14.19 -10.02 -18.09
C ALA A 44 -15.06 -10.91 -17.19
N GLY A 45 -14.43 -11.59 -16.22
CA GLY A 45 -15.14 -12.20 -15.09
C GLY A 45 -15.99 -11.18 -14.30
N PRO A 46 -16.91 -11.63 -13.45
CA PRO A 46 -17.85 -10.75 -12.75
C PRO A 46 -17.15 -9.66 -11.93
N CYS A 47 -17.82 -8.52 -11.76
CA CYS A 47 -17.37 -7.44 -10.88
C CYS A 47 -17.34 -7.95 -9.43
N ALA A 48 -16.14 -8.16 -8.87
CA ALA A 48 -15.99 -8.94 -7.63
C ALA A 48 -16.24 -8.16 -6.33
N ASN A 49 -16.39 -6.82 -6.40
CA ASN A 49 -17.49 -6.05 -5.80
C ASN A 49 -17.12 -4.70 -5.12
N PRO A 50 -17.44 -3.56 -5.75
CA PRO A 50 -17.41 -2.20 -5.20
C PRO A 50 -18.68 -1.81 -4.41
N PHE A 51 -19.11 -2.75 -3.56
CA PHE A 51 -20.07 -2.66 -2.46
C PHE A 51 -21.56 -2.79 -2.80
N ILE A 52 -21.97 -4.03 -3.09
CA ILE A 52 -23.37 -4.45 -3.18
C ILE A 52 -24.12 -4.12 -1.89
N SER A 53 -25.30 -3.53 -2.09
CA SER A 53 -26.18 -3.01 -1.07
C SER A 53 -27.32 -3.99 -0.82
N GLY A 54 -27.82 -4.06 0.42
CA GLY A 54 -29.12 -4.69 0.71
C GLY A 54 -30.31 -3.95 0.08
N VAL A 55 -30.08 -2.77 -0.49
CA VAL A 55 -31.08 -2.02 -1.28
C VAL A 55 -31.19 -2.63 -2.69
N PRO A 56 -32.40 -2.91 -3.20
CA PRO A 56 -32.57 -3.38 -4.57
C PRO A 56 -31.90 -2.44 -5.59
N GLN A 57 -31.06 -3.00 -6.47
CA GLN A 57 -30.28 -2.21 -7.42
C GLN A 57 -31.08 -1.17 -8.22
N PRO A 58 -32.29 -1.46 -8.75
CA PRO A 58 -33.07 -0.44 -9.47
C PRO A 58 -33.41 0.80 -8.63
N VAL A 59 -33.60 0.63 -7.32
CA VAL A 59 -33.86 1.74 -6.39
C VAL A 59 -32.60 2.59 -6.22
N LEU A 60 -31.46 1.95 -6.04
CA LEU A 60 -30.15 2.61 -5.92
C LEU A 60 -29.81 3.40 -7.19
N GLU A 61 -29.97 2.77 -8.36
CA GLU A 61 -29.78 3.41 -9.67
C GLU A 61 -30.70 4.62 -9.85
N GLY A 62 -31.98 4.49 -9.49
CA GLY A 62 -32.93 5.60 -9.57
C GLY A 62 -32.53 6.80 -8.70
N ARG A 63 -32.06 6.55 -7.47
CA ARG A 63 -31.59 7.61 -6.56
C ARG A 63 -30.33 8.30 -7.08
N LEU A 64 -29.36 7.52 -7.59
CA LEU A 64 -28.14 8.06 -8.18
C LEU A 64 -28.45 8.88 -9.43
N ALA A 65 -29.27 8.35 -10.35
CA ALA A 65 -29.69 9.06 -11.55
C ALA A 65 -30.40 10.38 -11.22
N GLN A 66 -31.29 10.37 -10.21
CA GLN A 66 -31.93 11.59 -9.74
C GLN A 66 -30.90 12.62 -9.27
N LEU A 67 -29.99 12.25 -8.36
CA LEU A 67 -28.99 13.18 -7.79
C LEU A 67 -28.01 13.70 -8.85
N LEU A 68 -27.53 12.83 -9.74
CA LEU A 68 -26.53 13.14 -10.76
C LEU A 68 -27.10 13.90 -11.96
N SER A 69 -28.43 14.05 -12.05
CA SER A 69 -29.10 14.83 -13.11
C SER A 69 -29.88 16.03 -12.58
N ASP A 70 -29.99 16.19 -11.26
CA ASP A 70 -30.73 17.30 -10.65
C ASP A 70 -29.97 18.62 -10.86
N SER A 71 -30.66 19.63 -11.41
CA SER A 71 -30.07 20.94 -11.67
C SER A 71 -29.70 21.71 -10.40
N ARG A 72 -30.19 21.29 -9.23
CA ARG A 72 -29.80 21.83 -7.93
C ARG A 72 -28.43 21.35 -7.46
N PHE A 73 -27.91 20.26 -8.05
CA PHE A 73 -26.65 19.64 -7.64
C PHE A 73 -25.63 19.52 -8.79
N PRO A 74 -25.32 20.61 -9.51
CA PRO A 74 -24.45 20.55 -10.69
C PRO A 74 -23.02 20.07 -10.36
N THR A 75 -22.56 20.26 -9.14
CA THR A 75 -21.25 19.80 -8.66
C THR A 75 -21.15 18.28 -8.55
N LEU A 76 -22.29 17.56 -8.49
CA LEU A 76 -22.29 16.10 -8.41
C LEU A 76 -22.25 15.44 -9.80
N HIS A 77 -22.66 16.14 -10.86
CA HIS A 77 -22.79 15.57 -12.22
C HIS A 77 -21.48 14.94 -12.74
N PRO A 78 -20.29 15.55 -12.52
CA PRO A 78 -19.02 14.97 -12.95
C PRO A 78 -18.71 13.61 -12.29
N LEU A 79 -19.27 13.32 -11.12
CA LEU A 79 -19.02 12.07 -10.39
C LEU A 79 -19.67 10.84 -11.05
N SER A 80 -20.55 11.02 -12.04
CA SER A 80 -21.21 9.92 -12.75
C SER A 80 -20.24 8.88 -13.30
N THR A 81 -19.18 9.34 -13.99
CA THR A 81 -18.16 8.44 -14.57
C THR A 81 -17.36 7.73 -13.49
N ALA A 82 -17.02 8.42 -12.40
CA ALA A 82 -16.31 7.82 -11.28
C ALA A 82 -17.20 6.82 -10.51
N ILE A 83 -18.51 7.05 -10.42
CA ILE A 83 -19.48 6.09 -9.85
C ILE A 83 -19.63 4.87 -10.74
N ASP A 84 -19.68 5.04 -12.07
CA ASP A 84 -19.72 3.91 -13.00
C ASP A 84 -18.42 3.10 -12.94
N CYS A 85 -17.27 3.76 -12.92
CA CYS A 85 -15.96 3.14 -12.71
C CYS A 85 -15.87 2.46 -11.35
N LEU A 86 -16.43 3.08 -10.29
CA LEU A 86 -16.51 2.44 -8.99
C LEU A 86 -17.29 1.14 -9.12
N ARG A 87 -18.52 1.18 -9.66
CA ARG A 87 -19.50 0.08 -9.62
C ARG A 87 -19.32 -1.02 -10.67
N ARG A 88 -18.61 -0.74 -11.76
CA ARG A 88 -18.53 -1.62 -12.94
C ARG A 88 -17.11 -1.68 -13.49
N GLY A 89 -16.83 -2.72 -14.28
CA GLY A 89 -15.55 -2.88 -14.96
C GLY A 89 -14.43 -3.46 -14.09
N ARG A 90 -13.25 -3.60 -14.68
CA ARG A 90 -12.08 -4.26 -14.09
C ARG A 90 -11.07 -3.27 -13.51
N SER A 91 -10.10 -3.77 -12.74
CA SER A 91 -9.02 -2.92 -12.20
C SER A 91 -8.20 -2.29 -13.34
N MET A 92 -7.98 -3.04 -14.43
CA MET A 92 -7.28 -2.50 -15.61
C MET A 92 -8.05 -1.36 -16.29
N ASP A 93 -9.38 -1.49 -16.42
CA ASP A 93 -10.21 -0.44 -17.01
C ASP A 93 -10.18 0.84 -16.14
N ALA A 94 -10.19 0.66 -14.82
CA ALA A 94 -10.05 1.73 -13.85
C ALA A 94 -8.68 2.41 -13.92
N LEU A 95 -7.59 1.63 -14.03
CA LEU A 95 -6.23 2.17 -14.18
C LEU A 95 -6.09 2.97 -15.48
N ILE A 96 -6.60 2.45 -16.60
CA ILE A 96 -6.60 3.17 -17.88
C ILE A 96 -7.36 4.50 -17.74
N SER A 97 -8.50 4.47 -17.04
CA SER A 97 -9.30 5.68 -16.79
C SER A 97 -8.54 6.69 -15.91
N ARG A 98 -7.89 6.23 -14.84
CA ARG A 98 -7.03 7.03 -13.97
C ARG A 98 -5.88 7.71 -14.73
N LEU A 99 -5.23 6.97 -15.64
CA LEU A 99 -4.09 7.46 -16.42
C LEU A 99 -4.50 8.44 -17.53
N ARG A 100 -5.71 8.30 -18.08
CA ARG A 100 -6.22 9.14 -19.17
C ARG A 100 -6.97 10.38 -18.68
N SER A 101 -7.53 10.32 -17.48
CA SER A 101 -8.37 11.40 -16.97
C SER A 101 -7.54 12.48 -16.29
N THR A 102 -7.84 13.74 -16.60
CA THR A 102 -7.39 14.90 -15.80
C THR A 102 -8.26 15.11 -14.55
N HIS A 103 -9.36 14.37 -14.44
CA HIS A 103 -10.33 14.47 -13.35
C HIS A 103 -10.63 13.07 -12.79
N TRP A 104 -10.09 12.77 -11.63
CA TRP A 104 -10.20 11.49 -10.97
C TRP A 104 -10.61 11.75 -9.51
N GLU A 105 -11.83 11.36 -9.15
CA GLU A 105 -12.40 11.60 -7.82
C GLU A 105 -13.12 10.34 -7.29
N PRO A 106 -12.48 9.16 -7.25
CA PRO A 106 -13.13 7.94 -6.79
C PRO A 106 -13.50 8.01 -5.30
N ALA A 107 -12.77 8.78 -4.49
CA ALA A 107 -13.09 9.03 -3.09
C ALA A 107 -14.46 9.71 -2.93
N LYS A 108 -14.71 10.78 -3.69
CA LYS A 108 -16.01 11.48 -3.69
C LYS A 108 -17.12 10.59 -4.23
N ALA A 109 -16.83 9.83 -5.29
CA ALA A 109 -17.77 8.85 -5.84
C ALA A 109 -18.16 7.78 -4.83
N ALA A 110 -17.19 7.24 -4.08
CA ALA A 110 -17.41 6.24 -3.04
C ALA A 110 -18.22 6.79 -1.86
N VAL A 111 -17.92 8.01 -1.42
CA VAL A 111 -18.67 8.70 -0.36
C VAL A 111 -20.11 8.98 -0.80
N LEU A 112 -20.32 9.47 -2.02
CA LEU A 112 -21.67 9.69 -2.58
C LEU A 112 -22.44 8.39 -2.70
N PHE A 113 -21.80 7.35 -3.25
CA PHE A 113 -22.40 6.04 -3.41
C PHE A 113 -22.81 5.45 -2.06
N GLY A 114 -21.89 5.43 -1.09
CA GLY A 114 -22.16 4.99 0.28
C GLY A 114 -23.32 5.76 0.90
N ARG A 115 -23.33 7.09 0.76
CA ARG A 115 -24.39 7.96 1.27
C ARG A 115 -25.77 7.61 0.72
N VAL A 116 -25.87 7.25 -0.56
CA VAL A 116 -27.13 6.85 -1.20
C VAL A 116 -27.52 5.42 -0.81
N ALA A 117 -26.54 4.52 -0.71
CA ALA A 117 -26.75 3.13 -0.39
C ALA A 117 -27.25 2.93 1.05
N ILE A 118 -26.70 3.66 2.03
CA ILE A 118 -27.11 3.57 3.44
C ILE A 118 -28.38 4.39 3.75
N GLY A 119 -28.81 5.25 2.81
CA GLY A 119 -30.02 6.06 2.94
C GLY A 119 -29.88 7.25 3.89
N ALA A 120 -30.92 8.11 3.94
CA ALA A 120 -30.90 9.42 4.59
C ALA A 120 -30.42 9.41 6.05
N THR A 121 -30.79 8.38 6.80
CA THR A 121 -30.55 8.23 8.24
C THR A 121 -29.43 7.25 8.57
N GLY A 122 -28.89 6.53 7.58
CA GLY A 122 -28.02 5.39 7.84
C GLY A 122 -28.75 4.28 8.61
N THR A 123 -27.96 3.40 9.19
CA THR A 123 -28.35 2.32 10.10
C THR A 123 -27.85 2.62 11.50
N ASP A 124 -28.59 2.20 12.52
CA ASP A 124 -28.12 2.33 13.90
C ASP A 124 -26.83 1.52 14.12
N PHE A 125 -25.82 2.13 14.74
CA PHE A 125 -24.50 1.52 14.90
C PHE A 125 -24.55 0.25 15.74
N THR A 126 -25.39 0.21 16.77
CA THR A 126 -25.52 -0.99 17.62
C THR A 126 -26.19 -2.16 16.90
N SER A 127 -26.98 -1.87 15.87
CA SER A 127 -27.63 -2.87 15.03
C SER A 127 -26.78 -3.37 13.86
N LEU A 128 -25.69 -2.66 13.54
CA LEU A 128 -24.68 -3.15 12.62
C LEU A 128 -23.98 -4.34 13.30
N VAL A 129 -24.14 -5.54 12.74
CA VAL A 129 -23.43 -6.73 13.20
C VAL A 129 -21.92 -6.49 13.00
N THR A 130 -21.28 -6.03 14.07
CA THR A 130 -19.86 -5.67 14.16
C THR A 130 -19.06 -6.69 14.97
N THR A 131 -19.65 -7.86 15.25
CA THR A 131 -18.97 -8.97 15.96
C THR A 131 -17.68 -9.42 15.28
N ASP A 132 -17.54 -9.09 14.00
CA ASP A 132 -16.39 -9.45 13.17
C ASP A 132 -15.36 -8.31 13.06
N LEU A 133 -15.56 -7.21 13.80
CA LEU A 133 -14.61 -6.09 13.92
C LEU A 133 -13.89 -6.14 15.28
N ASN A 134 -12.63 -5.73 15.30
CA ASN A 134 -11.93 -5.47 16.55
C ASN A 134 -12.46 -4.17 17.21
N GLU A 135 -12.00 -3.90 18.45
CA GLU A 135 -12.44 -2.74 19.21
C GLU A 135 -12.02 -1.41 18.55
N ASP A 136 -10.82 -1.35 17.97
CA ASP A 136 -10.29 -0.15 17.32
C ASP A 136 -11.11 0.24 16.08
N ALA A 137 -11.45 -0.73 15.21
CA ALA A 137 -12.33 -0.52 14.06
C ALA A 137 -13.74 -0.08 14.47
N ARG A 138 -14.26 -0.64 15.57
CA ARG A 138 -15.56 -0.24 16.10
C ARG A 138 -15.53 1.21 16.62
N LEU A 139 -14.55 1.57 17.44
CA LEU A 139 -14.39 2.93 17.97
C LEU A 139 -14.17 3.94 16.85
N TYR A 140 -13.32 3.59 15.88
CA TYR A 140 -13.07 4.41 14.70
C TYR A 140 -14.36 4.74 13.96
N LEU A 141 -15.19 3.74 13.65
CA LEU A 141 -16.46 3.93 12.94
C LEU A 141 -17.50 4.70 13.76
N GLU A 142 -17.55 4.50 15.08
CA GLU A 142 -18.51 5.11 16.01
C GLU A 142 -18.37 6.64 16.09
N GLU A 143 -17.22 7.20 15.73
CA GLU A 143 -17.02 8.65 15.67
C GLU A 143 -17.80 9.35 14.54
N ALA A 144 -18.34 8.59 13.57
CA ALA A 144 -19.12 9.14 12.48
C ALA A 144 -20.58 9.40 12.85
N ALA A 145 -21.29 10.18 12.02
CA ALA A 145 -22.69 10.53 12.28
C ALA A 145 -23.68 9.54 11.67
N LEU A 146 -23.35 8.98 10.51
CA LEU A 146 -24.19 8.05 9.76
C LEU A 146 -23.42 6.76 9.53
N HIS A 147 -24.09 5.62 9.74
CA HIS A 147 -23.44 4.33 9.60
C HIS A 147 -24.15 3.45 8.57
N GLY A 148 -23.44 2.49 8.01
CA GLY A 148 -24.05 1.42 7.26
C GLY A 148 -23.05 0.37 6.83
N ARG A 149 -23.58 -0.74 6.32
CA ARG A 149 -22.79 -1.85 5.79
C ARG A 149 -23.30 -2.23 4.42
N LEU A 150 -22.36 -2.43 3.52
CA LEU A 150 -22.55 -2.96 2.18
C LEU A 150 -21.82 -4.29 2.12
N ASP A 151 -22.47 -5.33 1.62
CA ASP A 151 -22.05 -6.73 1.80
C ASP A 151 -22.40 -7.57 0.58
N ASP A 152 -21.55 -8.58 0.31
CA ASP A 152 -21.69 -9.52 -0.81
C ASP A 152 -21.43 -10.97 -0.44
N GLY A 153 -21.49 -11.30 0.86
CA GLY A 153 -21.23 -12.65 1.36
C GLY A 153 -19.75 -13.03 1.50
N GLY A 154 -18.82 -12.15 1.10
CA GLY A 154 -17.37 -12.36 1.29
C GLY A 154 -16.54 -11.08 1.31
N LEU A 155 -17.03 -9.98 0.73
CA LEU A 155 -16.41 -8.66 0.83
C LEU A 155 -17.43 -7.66 1.35
N SER A 156 -17.05 -6.87 2.35
CA SER A 156 -17.94 -5.91 2.99
C SER A 156 -17.25 -4.57 3.15
N ALA A 157 -17.99 -3.48 2.92
CA ALA A 157 -17.60 -2.15 3.36
C ALA A 157 -18.50 -1.68 4.49
N ILE A 158 -17.89 -1.34 5.62
CA ILE A 158 -18.57 -0.76 6.76
C ILE A 158 -18.20 0.72 6.79
N LEU A 159 -19.22 1.55 6.77
CA LEU A 159 -19.13 2.97 6.47
C LEU A 159 -19.51 3.78 7.70
N GLY A 160 -18.71 4.80 8.01
CA GLY A 160 -19.05 5.92 8.86
C GLY A 160 -18.96 7.21 8.04
N LEU A 161 -20.08 7.88 7.80
CA LEU A 161 -20.14 9.11 6.99
C LEU A 161 -20.53 10.32 7.85
N PRO A 162 -20.07 11.54 7.48
CA PRO A 162 -20.53 12.75 8.12
C PRO A 162 -22.02 13.01 7.85
N SER A 163 -22.66 13.78 8.72
CA SER A 163 -24.02 14.26 8.49
C SER A 163 -24.03 15.45 7.53
N GLY A 164 -25.07 15.56 6.70
CA GLY A 164 -25.23 16.68 5.78
C GLY A 164 -26.01 16.32 4.53
N SER A 165 -26.13 17.30 3.64
CA SER A 165 -26.60 17.11 2.27
C SER A 165 -25.59 16.31 1.44
N PRO A 166 -25.99 15.70 0.32
CA PRO A 166 -25.07 14.98 -0.56
C PRO A 166 -23.87 15.82 -1.03
N ILE A 167 -24.04 17.13 -1.28
CA ILE A 167 -22.95 18.04 -1.66
C ILE A 167 -21.96 18.21 -0.50
N GLU A 168 -22.45 18.49 0.70
CA GLU A 168 -21.57 18.73 1.85
C GLU A 168 -20.78 17.47 2.20
N ILE A 169 -21.39 16.29 2.07
CA ILE A 169 -20.77 15.03 2.43
C ILE A 169 -19.64 14.65 1.46
N VAL A 170 -19.81 14.86 0.15
CA VAL A 170 -18.75 14.53 -0.83
C VAL A 170 -17.54 15.47 -0.75
N GLU A 171 -17.70 16.65 -0.17
CA GLU A 171 -16.57 17.57 0.08
C GLU A 171 -15.85 17.27 1.41
N LYS A 172 -16.40 16.37 2.23
CA LYS A 172 -15.85 15.94 3.52
C LYS A 172 -15.29 14.52 3.48
N THR A 173 -14.57 14.17 2.41
CA THR A 173 -13.99 12.82 2.25
C THR A 173 -13.02 12.45 3.37
N SER A 174 -12.35 13.42 3.99
CA SER A 174 -11.46 13.21 5.14
C SER A 174 -12.20 12.86 6.43
N GLU A 175 -13.49 13.19 6.55
CA GLU A 175 -14.35 12.79 7.68
C GLU A 175 -15.03 11.43 7.43
N ALA A 176 -14.94 10.91 6.20
CA ALA A 176 -15.52 9.63 5.83
C ALA A 176 -14.61 8.48 6.26
N ARG A 177 -15.22 7.47 6.89
CA ARG A 177 -14.56 6.32 7.52
C ARG A 177 -15.02 5.06 6.81
N PHE A 178 -14.08 4.29 6.31
CA PHE A 178 -14.33 3.07 5.55
C PHE A 178 -13.51 1.95 6.16
N VAL A 179 -14.17 0.89 6.62
CA VAL A 179 -13.51 -0.37 6.97
C VAL A 179 -13.89 -1.41 5.92
N LEU A 180 -12.89 -1.80 5.12
CA LEU A 180 -13.00 -2.85 4.12
C LEU A 180 -12.66 -4.19 4.77
N ARG A 181 -13.64 -5.10 4.82
CA ARG A 181 -13.47 -6.44 5.36
C ARG A 181 -13.58 -7.47 4.26
N ALA A 182 -12.58 -8.35 4.15
CA ALA A 182 -12.65 -9.51 3.26
C ALA A 182 -12.63 -10.80 4.08
N ASP A 183 -13.59 -11.68 3.82
CA ASP A 183 -13.70 -13.01 4.41
C ASP A 183 -12.95 -14.01 3.53
N ILE A 184 -11.66 -14.13 3.80
CA ILE A 184 -10.76 -15.05 3.10
C ILE A 184 -10.31 -16.09 4.12
N SER A 185 -10.32 -17.37 3.73
CA SER A 185 -9.97 -18.49 4.62
C SER A 185 -8.68 -18.24 5.41
N THR A 186 -8.61 -18.62 6.68
CA THR A 186 -7.37 -18.53 7.49
C THR A 186 -6.38 -19.66 7.21
N ALA A 187 -6.82 -20.73 6.54
CA ALA A 187 -5.99 -21.88 6.20
C ALA A 187 -5.07 -21.55 5.00
N ARG A 188 -3.95 -20.86 5.25
CA ARG A 188 -3.01 -20.36 4.23
C ARG A 188 -2.60 -21.42 3.19
N SER A 189 -2.39 -22.67 3.62
CA SER A 189 -1.99 -23.78 2.74
C SER A 189 -3.08 -24.25 1.77
N GLU A 190 -4.34 -23.91 2.02
CA GLU A 190 -5.49 -24.38 1.22
C GLU A 190 -6.03 -23.28 0.30
N ARG A 191 -5.71 -22.00 0.56
CA ARG A 191 -6.24 -20.85 -0.17
C ARG A 191 -5.99 -20.91 -1.68
N ALA A 192 -4.80 -21.33 -2.11
CA ALA A 192 -4.47 -21.37 -3.55
C ALA A 192 -5.45 -22.22 -4.38
N SER A 193 -6.15 -23.18 -3.75
CA SER A 193 -7.16 -24.02 -4.40
C SER A 193 -8.61 -23.52 -4.24
N ASP A 194 -8.85 -22.48 -3.46
CA ASP A 194 -10.18 -21.93 -3.17
C ASP A 194 -10.57 -20.83 -4.17
N LEU A 195 -11.36 -21.21 -5.17
CA LEU A 195 -11.87 -20.30 -6.19
C LEU A 195 -12.86 -19.26 -5.65
N ALA A 196 -13.56 -19.53 -4.55
CA ALA A 196 -14.46 -18.55 -3.94
C ALA A 196 -13.65 -17.43 -3.28
N SER A 197 -12.59 -17.80 -2.54
CA SER A 197 -11.63 -16.84 -1.99
C SER A 197 -10.91 -16.03 -3.08
N LYS A 198 -10.61 -16.63 -4.24
CA LYS A 198 -10.05 -15.90 -5.39
C LYS A 198 -10.97 -14.75 -5.83
N GLY A 199 -12.28 -14.99 -5.90
CA GLY A 199 -13.26 -13.95 -6.23
C GLY A 199 -13.23 -12.79 -5.23
N VAL A 200 -13.33 -13.10 -3.94
CA VAL A 200 -13.29 -12.10 -2.85
C VAL A 200 -11.99 -11.30 -2.89
N TRP A 201 -10.84 -11.96 -3.07
CA TRP A 201 -9.52 -11.35 -3.16
C TRP A 201 -9.40 -10.38 -4.33
N ARG A 202 -9.92 -10.75 -5.51
CA ARG A 202 -9.97 -9.84 -6.68
C ARG A 202 -10.81 -8.60 -6.39
N GLY A 203 -11.98 -8.79 -5.77
CA GLY A 203 -12.86 -7.68 -5.37
C GLY A 203 -12.18 -6.75 -4.38
N PHE A 204 -11.48 -7.33 -3.41
CA PHE A 204 -10.74 -6.63 -2.38
C PHE A 204 -9.66 -5.71 -2.97
N TRP A 205 -8.78 -6.23 -3.85
CA TRP A 205 -7.76 -5.41 -4.50
C TRP A 205 -8.34 -4.31 -5.37
N ARG A 206 -9.42 -4.61 -6.08
CA ARG A 206 -10.12 -3.59 -6.87
C ARG A 206 -10.65 -2.46 -5.98
N CYS A 207 -11.18 -2.76 -4.80
CA CYS A 207 -11.60 -1.75 -3.85
C CYS A 207 -10.40 -0.95 -3.32
N LEU A 208 -9.29 -1.59 -2.96
CA LEU A 208 -8.08 -0.86 -2.55
C LEU A 208 -7.56 0.07 -3.65
N ASN A 209 -7.49 -0.39 -4.89
CA ASN A 209 -7.06 0.43 -6.03
C ASN A 209 -7.90 1.71 -6.17
N LEU A 210 -9.22 1.60 -6.02
CA LEU A 210 -10.13 2.73 -6.22
C LEU A 210 -10.22 3.64 -5.01
N LEU A 211 -10.05 3.10 -3.81
CA LEU A 211 -10.31 3.81 -2.56
C LEU A 211 -9.03 4.32 -1.89
N GLN A 212 -7.85 4.11 -2.48
CA GLN A 212 -6.56 4.50 -1.90
C GLN A 212 -6.45 5.99 -1.57
N GLU A 213 -7.23 6.86 -2.20
CA GLU A 213 -7.30 8.30 -1.89
C GLU A 213 -8.19 8.64 -0.68
N LEU A 214 -8.93 7.67 -0.14
CA LEU A 214 -9.69 7.87 1.09
C LEU A 214 -8.75 7.74 2.28
N HIS A 215 -8.47 8.88 2.92
CA HIS A 215 -7.63 8.94 4.12
C HIS A 215 -8.18 8.07 5.26
N GLY A 216 -9.52 7.95 5.33
CA GLY A 216 -10.20 7.11 6.30
C GLY A 216 -10.41 5.66 5.88
N LEU A 217 -9.63 5.14 4.92
CA LEU A 217 -9.70 3.74 4.53
C LEU A 217 -8.83 2.86 5.44
N HIS A 218 -9.48 1.86 6.02
CA HIS A 218 -8.87 0.81 6.81
C HIS A 218 -9.27 -0.55 6.25
N VAL A 219 -8.37 -1.51 6.37
CA VAL A 219 -8.59 -2.91 6.02
C VAL A 219 -8.64 -3.75 7.29
N SER A 220 -9.56 -4.71 7.31
CA SER A 220 -9.64 -5.77 8.30
C SER A 220 -9.70 -7.13 7.60
N LEU A 221 -8.69 -7.96 7.82
CA LEU A 221 -8.59 -9.35 7.37
C LEU A 221 -8.41 -10.26 8.58
N PRO A 222 -8.76 -11.55 8.47
CA PRO A 222 -8.38 -12.51 9.49
C PRO A 222 -6.85 -12.50 9.73
N GLY A 223 -6.43 -12.03 10.91
CA GLY A 223 -5.02 -11.94 11.29
C GLY A 223 -4.29 -10.63 10.90
N LEU A 224 -4.98 -9.67 10.28
CA LEU A 224 -4.44 -8.33 10.00
C LEU A 224 -5.52 -7.27 10.17
N ASP A 225 -5.29 -6.31 11.07
CA ASP A 225 -6.09 -5.09 11.14
C ASP A 225 -5.20 -3.85 11.03
N THR A 226 -5.52 -2.98 10.08
CA THR A 226 -4.71 -1.77 9.82
C THR A 226 -4.94 -0.64 10.83
N LEU A 227 -5.90 -0.81 11.74
CA LEU A 227 -6.17 0.08 12.88
C LEU A 227 -5.48 -0.34 14.17
N ASP A 228 -4.94 -1.56 14.27
CA ASP A 228 -4.33 -2.05 15.52
C ASP A 228 -3.23 -1.06 16.00
N ALA A 229 -3.46 -0.47 17.18
CA ALA A 229 -2.62 0.54 17.81
C ALA A 229 -1.23 0.03 18.29
N GLY A 230 -0.88 -1.23 18.00
CA GLY A 230 0.40 -1.86 18.36
C GLY A 230 1.61 -1.34 17.57
N VAL A 231 1.39 -0.54 16.53
CA VAL A 231 2.46 0.14 15.80
C VAL A 231 2.34 1.64 16.07
N VAL A 232 3.14 2.12 17.03
CA VAL A 232 3.34 3.56 17.27
C VAL A 232 3.81 4.20 15.96
N ARG A 233 2.90 4.90 15.28
CA ARG A 233 3.16 5.61 14.02
C ARG A 233 3.56 7.06 14.33
N ASP A 234 4.86 7.29 14.38
CA ASP A 234 5.49 8.61 14.27
C ASP A 234 6.11 8.71 12.86
N ASP A 235 6.09 9.89 12.25
CA ASP A 235 6.47 10.18 10.85
C ASP A 235 7.90 9.73 10.49
N ARG A 236 8.72 9.43 11.50
CA ARG A 236 10.07 8.83 11.37
C ARG A 236 10.06 7.39 10.84
N SER A 237 8.93 6.69 10.95
CA SER A 237 8.81 5.30 10.51
C SER A 237 8.79 5.15 8.99
N ALA A 238 8.31 6.13 8.23
CA ALA A 238 8.30 6.07 6.77
C ALA A 238 9.71 6.16 6.17
N GLU A 239 10.57 7.07 6.66
CA GLU A 239 11.98 7.14 6.26
C GLU A 239 12.77 5.90 6.70
N ILE A 240 12.47 5.34 7.88
CA ILE A 240 13.11 4.09 8.34
C ILE A 240 12.65 2.89 7.49
N ILE A 241 11.37 2.78 7.13
CA ILE A 241 10.85 1.68 6.30
C ILE A 241 11.38 1.77 4.87
N LEU A 242 11.46 2.97 4.28
CA LEU A 242 12.06 3.16 2.95
C LEU A 242 13.55 2.80 2.98
N SER A 243 14.27 3.28 3.99
CA SER A 243 15.65 2.87 4.25
C SER A 243 15.75 1.35 4.38
N ASP A 244 14.89 0.69 5.15
CA ASP A 244 14.92 -0.78 5.32
C ASP A 244 14.71 -1.53 3.99
N ILE A 245 13.82 -1.05 3.12
CA ILE A 245 13.60 -1.63 1.78
C ILE A 245 14.84 -1.41 0.90
N GLU A 246 15.39 -0.20 0.85
CA GLU A 246 16.58 0.13 0.06
C GLU A 246 17.81 -0.67 0.54
N TRP A 247 17.93 -0.91 1.85
CA TRP A 247 18.97 -1.77 2.41
C TRP A 247 18.76 -3.27 2.10
N GLN A 248 17.52 -3.75 2.00
CA GLN A 248 17.23 -5.11 1.54
C GLN A 248 17.58 -5.30 0.07
N GLU A 249 17.33 -4.30 -0.78
CA GLU A 249 17.76 -4.32 -2.18
C GLU A 249 19.29 -4.39 -2.29
N ILE A 250 20.03 -3.59 -1.51
CA ILE A 250 21.50 -3.65 -1.47
C ILE A 250 22.00 -5.04 -1.05
N GLN A 251 21.39 -5.65 -0.03
CA GLN A 251 21.76 -7.01 0.40
C GLN A 251 21.57 -8.05 -0.71
N SER A 252 20.63 -7.85 -1.63
CA SER A 252 20.41 -8.76 -2.77
C SER A 252 21.42 -8.60 -3.91
N LEU A 253 22.13 -7.46 -3.95
CA LEU A 253 23.04 -7.08 -5.03
C LEU A 253 24.52 -7.32 -4.70
N VAL A 254 24.89 -7.35 -3.42
CA VAL A 254 26.26 -7.60 -2.96
C VAL A 254 26.57 -9.10 -2.91
N ASP A 255 27.85 -9.45 -2.91
CA ASP A 255 28.30 -10.83 -2.71
C ASP A 255 27.84 -11.41 -1.35
N GLU A 256 27.70 -12.73 -1.25
CA GLU A 256 27.25 -13.42 -0.04
C GLU A 256 28.17 -13.14 1.17
N ASP A 257 29.47 -12.96 0.94
CA ASP A 257 30.45 -12.63 1.97
C ASP A 257 30.25 -11.21 2.57
N MET A 258 29.48 -10.35 1.88
CA MET A 258 29.16 -8.98 2.31
C MET A 258 27.83 -8.88 3.08
N ALA A 259 26.96 -9.88 3.02
CA ALA A 259 25.60 -9.80 3.55
C ALA A 259 25.57 -9.40 5.04
N GLU A 260 26.34 -10.08 5.89
CA GLU A 260 26.41 -9.77 7.33
C GLU A 260 27.09 -8.42 7.62
N ILE A 261 28.01 -7.99 6.75
CA ILE A 261 28.70 -6.69 6.87
C ILE A 261 27.72 -5.56 6.54
N VAL A 262 26.90 -5.71 5.49
CA VAL A 262 25.85 -4.76 5.12
C VAL A 262 24.82 -4.62 6.23
N VAL A 263 24.39 -5.74 6.85
CA VAL A 263 23.52 -5.70 8.04
C VAL A 263 24.16 -4.89 9.17
N ALA A 264 25.45 -5.11 9.45
CA ALA A 264 26.14 -4.38 10.52
C ALA A 264 26.30 -2.89 10.23
N ILE A 265 26.52 -2.51 8.97
CA ILE A 265 26.62 -1.12 8.51
C ILE A 265 25.25 -0.42 8.61
N HIS A 266 24.19 -1.08 8.17
CA HIS A 266 22.82 -0.59 8.33
C HIS A 266 22.51 -0.32 9.82
N GLN A 267 22.80 -1.28 10.70
CA GLN A 267 22.56 -1.16 12.14
C GLN A 267 23.46 -0.09 12.80
N ALA A 268 24.56 0.29 12.16
CA ALA A 268 25.42 1.39 12.59
C ALA A 268 24.90 2.79 12.15
N GLY A 269 23.79 2.85 11.41
CA GLY A 269 23.12 4.10 11.04
C GLY A 269 23.83 4.90 9.96
N LEU A 270 24.59 4.25 9.08
CA LEU A 270 25.19 4.92 7.92
C LEU A 270 24.13 5.27 6.86
N PRO A 271 24.35 6.33 6.07
CA PRO A 271 23.53 6.58 4.88
C PRO A 271 23.69 5.44 3.87
N LEU A 272 22.72 5.30 2.97
CA LEU A 272 22.80 4.34 1.88
C LEU A 272 24.08 4.57 1.04
N PRO A 273 24.80 3.49 0.67
CA PRO A 273 25.88 3.57 -0.31
C PRO A 273 25.30 3.96 -1.68
N ASP A 274 26.03 4.79 -2.42
CA ASP A 274 25.66 5.19 -3.79
C ASP A 274 26.47 4.42 -4.86
N MET A 275 27.39 3.56 -4.43
CA MET A 275 28.12 2.62 -5.28
C MET A 275 27.84 1.19 -4.79
N ILE A 276 27.46 0.29 -5.69
CA ILE A 276 27.17 -1.12 -5.37
C ILE A 276 27.74 -1.98 -6.51
N GLY A 277 28.69 -2.87 -6.20
CA GLY A 277 29.32 -3.76 -7.18
C GLY A 277 29.98 -3.04 -8.36
N GLU A 278 30.53 -1.84 -8.14
CA GLU A 278 31.08 -1.01 -9.21
C GLU A 278 32.57 -1.27 -9.46
N ASP A 279 32.96 -1.30 -10.73
CA ASP A 279 34.37 -1.38 -11.14
C ASP A 279 35.08 -0.03 -10.96
N MET A 280 36.19 -0.05 -10.23
CA MET A 280 37.06 1.10 -10.01
C MET A 280 38.07 1.24 -11.16
N MET A 281 38.24 2.47 -11.64
CA MET A 281 39.07 2.79 -12.81
C MET A 281 40.29 3.64 -12.43
N ALA A 282 41.47 3.24 -12.91
CA ALA A 282 42.67 4.08 -12.94
C ALA A 282 43.02 4.42 -14.39
N GLY A 283 42.50 5.56 -14.87
CA GLY A 283 42.55 5.89 -16.30
C GLY A 283 41.65 4.96 -17.10
N ASP A 284 42.20 4.26 -18.09
CA ASP A 284 41.45 3.35 -18.97
C ASP A 284 41.50 1.88 -18.50
N SER A 285 42.03 1.61 -17.31
CA SER A 285 42.17 0.25 -16.76
C SER A 285 41.34 0.06 -15.50
N VAL A 286 40.60 -1.05 -15.45
CA VAL A 286 39.92 -1.53 -14.24
C VAL A 286 40.99 -2.02 -13.27
N ILE A 287 40.94 -1.54 -12.03
CA ILE A 287 41.89 -1.92 -10.97
C ILE A 287 41.29 -2.88 -9.96
N GLY A 288 39.96 -3.00 -9.91
CA GLY A 288 39.23 -3.91 -9.04
C GLY A 288 37.78 -3.46 -8.87
N THR A 289 36.99 -4.23 -8.14
CA THR A 289 35.57 -3.96 -7.89
C THR A 289 35.37 -3.58 -6.43
N VAL A 290 34.52 -2.59 -6.17
CA VAL A 290 34.06 -2.26 -4.82
C VAL A 290 32.66 -2.83 -4.62
N GLU A 291 32.43 -3.44 -3.47
CA GLU A 291 31.14 -4.05 -3.14
C GLU A 291 30.12 -2.98 -2.78
N ILE A 292 30.52 -2.05 -1.91
CA ILE A 292 29.73 -0.87 -1.54
C ILE A 292 30.63 0.36 -1.35
N GLY A 293 30.11 1.55 -1.63
CA GLY A 293 30.87 2.79 -1.45
C GLY A 293 30.02 4.05 -1.35
N TRP A 294 30.68 5.12 -0.89
CA TRP A 294 30.12 6.46 -0.71
C TRP A 294 31.00 7.48 -1.45
N ARG A 295 30.54 7.97 -2.60
CA ARG A 295 31.30 8.92 -3.44
C ARG A 295 31.60 10.23 -2.71
N ALA A 296 30.67 10.70 -1.89
CA ALA A 296 30.81 11.96 -1.16
C ALA A 296 32.02 11.95 -0.19
N SER A 297 32.25 10.83 0.50
CA SER A 297 33.39 10.65 1.40
C SER A 297 34.62 10.05 0.72
N ARG A 298 34.50 9.63 -0.55
CA ARG A 298 35.52 8.87 -1.28
C ARG A 298 35.98 7.64 -0.49
N PHE A 299 35.01 6.94 0.09
CA PHE A 299 35.22 5.74 0.88
C PHE A 299 34.53 4.55 0.21
N ALA A 300 35.17 3.38 0.20
CA ALA A 300 34.57 2.16 -0.30
C ALA A 300 35.08 0.92 0.46
N ILE A 301 34.33 -0.17 0.33
CA ILE A 301 34.70 -1.49 0.85
C ILE A 301 34.80 -2.45 -0.33
N ALA A 302 35.87 -3.25 -0.37
CA ALA A 302 36.10 -4.28 -1.37
C ALA A 302 36.41 -5.63 -0.71
N LEU A 303 36.12 -6.74 -1.39
CA LEU A 303 36.51 -8.07 -0.92
C LEU A 303 38.01 -8.33 -1.08
N GLU A 304 38.64 -7.68 -2.07
CA GLU A 304 40.07 -7.80 -2.34
C GLU A 304 40.80 -6.47 -2.09
N PRO A 305 42.07 -6.50 -1.64
CA PRO A 305 42.87 -5.30 -1.45
C PRO A 305 42.96 -4.45 -2.73
N LEU A 306 42.50 -3.20 -2.63
CA LEU A 306 42.44 -2.27 -3.76
C LEU A 306 43.01 -0.90 -3.36
N GLU A 307 43.87 -0.34 -4.20
CA GLU A 307 44.40 1.02 -4.01
C GLU A 307 44.01 1.92 -5.18
N LEU A 308 43.36 3.04 -4.87
CA LEU A 308 43.09 4.11 -5.83
C LEU A 308 43.42 5.47 -5.23
N SER A 309 44.21 6.27 -5.95
CA SER A 309 44.61 7.60 -5.50
C SER A 309 43.39 8.48 -5.18
N GLY A 310 43.35 8.98 -3.94
CA GLY A 310 42.29 9.87 -3.48
C GLY A 310 41.02 9.16 -3.01
N TRP A 311 41.05 7.83 -2.89
CA TRP A 311 40.01 7.01 -2.25
C TRP A 311 40.60 6.30 -1.03
N LEU A 312 39.78 6.18 0.01
CA LEU A 312 40.07 5.27 1.12
C LEU A 312 39.25 4.00 0.90
N ILE A 313 39.92 2.91 0.55
CA ILE A 313 39.28 1.62 0.29
C ILE A 313 39.75 0.65 1.37
N GLU A 314 38.80 0.09 2.13
CA GLU A 314 39.08 -0.90 3.16
C GLU A 314 38.69 -2.29 2.64
N GLU A 315 39.51 -3.29 2.97
CA GLU A 315 39.18 -4.70 2.73
C GLU A 315 38.09 -5.13 3.71
N ALA A 316 37.12 -5.90 3.21
CA ALA A 316 36.03 -6.44 4.01
C ALA A 316 36.58 -7.34 5.14
N VAL A 317 36.14 -7.08 6.37
CA VAL A 317 36.53 -7.88 7.53
C VAL A 317 35.34 -8.71 7.98
N SER A 318 35.52 -10.04 8.06
CA SER A 318 34.48 -10.95 8.54
C SER A 318 33.95 -10.53 9.93
N PRO A 319 32.62 -10.58 10.17
CA PRO A 319 32.02 -10.29 11.47
C PRO A 319 32.54 -11.12 12.64
N ASN A 320 33.06 -12.32 12.36
CA ASN A 320 33.63 -13.22 13.36
C ASN A 320 35.09 -12.88 13.74
N SER A 321 35.71 -11.91 13.06
CA SER A 321 37.08 -11.47 13.32
C SER A 321 37.17 -10.56 14.54
N SER A 322 38.26 -10.68 15.32
CA SER A 322 38.55 -9.76 16.42
C SER A 322 38.78 -8.31 15.97
N GLN A 323 39.01 -8.09 14.67
CA GLN A 323 39.24 -6.78 14.08
C GLN A 323 37.95 -6.12 13.58
N PHE A 324 36.82 -6.84 13.56
CA PHE A 324 35.58 -6.37 12.96
C PHE A 324 35.05 -5.09 13.60
N SER A 325 35.08 -5.00 14.94
CA SER A 325 34.66 -3.80 15.66
C SER A 325 35.55 -2.59 15.34
N GLU A 326 36.83 -2.80 15.07
CA GLU A 326 37.74 -1.73 14.67
C GLU A 326 37.48 -1.30 13.23
N PHE A 327 37.28 -2.27 12.32
CA PHE A 327 36.86 -2.05 10.94
C PHE A 327 35.58 -1.20 10.85
N LEU A 328 34.50 -1.59 11.54
CA LEU A 328 33.25 -0.82 11.55
C LEU A 328 33.44 0.61 12.06
N ARG A 329 34.28 0.83 13.08
CA ARG A 329 34.60 2.19 13.56
C ARG A 329 35.30 3.02 12.49
N ARG A 330 36.19 2.43 11.69
CA ARG A 330 36.85 3.12 10.57
C ARG A 330 35.84 3.48 9.48
N VAL A 331 34.94 2.55 9.13
CA VAL A 331 33.85 2.77 8.17
C VAL A 331 32.94 3.91 8.61
N VAL A 332 32.38 3.85 9.82
CA VAL A 332 31.53 4.92 10.39
C VAL A 332 32.26 6.26 10.37
N ARG A 333 33.52 6.29 10.81
CA ARG A 333 34.30 7.53 10.85
C ARG A 333 34.56 8.12 9.46
N ALA A 334 34.83 7.28 8.47
CA ALA A 334 35.11 7.70 7.10
C ALA A 334 33.85 8.23 6.41
N VAL A 335 32.69 7.65 6.68
CA VAL A 335 31.41 8.05 6.05
C VAL A 335 30.75 9.22 6.79
N SER A 336 30.86 9.31 8.11
CA SER A 336 30.22 10.35 8.93
C SER A 336 31.04 11.64 9.13
N GLY A 337 32.27 11.75 8.60
CA GLY A 337 33.12 12.95 8.73
C GLY A 337 33.65 13.45 7.39
N GLY A 338 33.67 14.75 7.06
CA GLY A 338 33.77 15.92 7.96
C GLY A 338 32.64 16.97 7.84
N SER A 339 32.43 17.82 8.85
CA SER A 339 33.42 18.78 9.36
C SER A 339 33.54 18.78 10.90
N THR A 340 34.78 18.83 11.39
CA THR A 340 35.12 19.48 12.67
C THR A 340 35.05 20.99 12.54
#